data_AF-A0A6I9NDU4-F1
#
_entry.id   AF-A0A6I9NDU4-F1
#
_cell.length_a   1.000
_cell.length_b   1.000
_cell.length_c   1.000
_cell.angle_alpha   90.00
_cell.angle_beta   90.00
_cell.angle_gamma   90.00
#
_symmetry.space_group_name_H-M   'P 1'
#
loop_
_entity.id
_entity.type
_entity.pdbx_description
1 polymer ?
#
loop_
_entity_poly.entity_id
_entity_poly.type
_entity_poly.pdbx_seq_one_letter_code
_entity_poly.pdbx_strand_id
1 'polypeptide(L)'
;QCFSPPPHSELQPSEHLMVEGSIWLPLNVASNGNASSSSQAVGVTKIAKSVIAPLAQQHVSVFMLSTYQTDFILVKEKDLSVVISTLEEEFNIYKEVGGESVPMHCQDVPNGLQKNGKEGRGHFVRYELTYLSGIDQARLSGES
;
A
#
# COMPACT_ATOMS: atom_id res chain seq x y z
N GLN A 1 2.26 19.46 -38.60
CA GLN A 1 1.22 19.16 -37.59
C GLN A 1 1.84 18.23 -36.57
N CYS A 2 2.12 18.73 -35.36
CA CYS A 2 2.62 17.90 -34.27
C CYS A 2 1.45 17.09 -33.71
N PHE A 3 1.50 15.77 -33.84
CA PHE A 3 0.60 14.86 -33.13
C PHE A 3 0.99 14.88 -31.65
N SER A 4 0.23 15.62 -30.84
CA SER A 4 0.21 15.42 -29.39
C SER A 4 -0.49 14.09 -29.11
N PRO A 5 0.11 13.14 -28.36
CA PRO A 5 -0.62 11.95 -27.91
C PRO A 5 -1.80 12.39 -27.02
N PRO A 6 -2.95 11.71 -27.07
CA PRO A 6 -4.08 12.06 -26.21
C PRO A 6 -3.69 11.80 -24.75
N PRO A 7 -4.05 12.69 -23.81
CA PRO A 7 -3.98 12.35 -22.39
C PRO A 7 -5.03 11.27 -22.15
N HIS A 8 -4.60 10.05 -21.86
CA HIS A 8 -5.50 8.92 -21.61
C HIS A 8 -6.19 9.09 -20.26
N SER A 9 -7.21 9.95 -20.21
CA SER A 9 -8.25 9.90 -19.19
C SER A 9 -9.54 9.55 -19.92
N GLU A 10 -9.90 8.26 -19.85
CA GLU A 10 -11.10 7.72 -20.52
C GLU A 10 -12.40 8.36 -19.97
N LEU A 11 -12.31 8.98 -18.79
CA LEU A 11 -13.41 9.68 -18.13
C LEU A 11 -13.30 11.18 -18.40
N GLN A 12 -14.25 11.74 -19.16
CA GLN A 12 -14.31 13.18 -19.37
C GLN A 12 -14.80 13.92 -18.11
N PRO A 13 -14.20 15.06 -17.75
CA PRO A 13 -14.71 15.92 -16.69
C PRO A 13 -16.15 16.35 -16.97
N SER A 14 -17.03 16.30 -15.97
CA SER A 14 -18.42 16.75 -16.08
C SER A 14 -18.93 17.26 -14.74
N GLU A 15 -20.03 18.02 -14.74
CA GLU A 15 -20.67 18.52 -13.52
C GLU A 15 -21.17 17.39 -12.60
N HIS A 16 -21.40 16.19 -13.14
CA HIS A 16 -21.81 15.00 -12.39
C HIS A 16 -20.64 14.16 -11.89
N LEU A 17 -19.40 14.48 -12.29
CA LEU A 17 -18.20 13.74 -11.93
C LEU A 17 -17.37 14.55 -10.95
N MET A 18 -17.26 14.04 -9.72
CA MET A 18 -16.34 14.57 -8.73
C MET A 18 -15.11 13.67 -8.64
N VAL A 19 -13.93 14.27 -8.80
CA VAL A 19 -12.65 13.57 -8.69
C VAL A 19 -11.95 14.03 -7.43
N GLU A 20 -11.52 13.07 -6.60
CA GLU A 20 -10.71 13.36 -5.43
C GLU A 20 -9.26 13.64 -5.86
N GLY A 21 -8.65 14.69 -5.31
CA GLY A 21 -7.35 15.19 -5.78
C GLY A 21 -6.12 14.44 -5.27
N SER A 22 -6.30 13.43 -4.41
CA SER A 22 -5.23 12.59 -3.89
C SER A 22 -5.12 11.31 -4.72
N ILE A 23 -3.91 10.78 -4.81
CA ILE A 23 -3.67 9.44 -5.31
C ILE A 23 -3.76 8.46 -4.14
N TRP A 24 -4.50 7.37 -4.36
CA TRP A 24 -4.73 6.34 -3.36
C TRP A 24 -4.00 5.06 -3.76
N LEU A 25 -3.11 4.58 -2.90
CA LEU A 25 -2.26 3.42 -3.10
C LEU A 25 -2.86 2.20 -2.39
N PRO A 26 -3.00 1.05 -3.07
CA PRO A 26 -3.54 -0.15 -2.45
C PRO A 26 -2.45 -0.89 -1.65
N LEU A 27 -2.78 -1.17 -0.39
CA LEU A 27 -2.10 -2.13 0.46
C LEU A 27 -2.87 -3.45 0.41
N ASN A 28 -2.14 -4.54 0.20
CA ASN A 28 -2.65 -5.89 0.28
C ASN A 28 -1.92 -6.65 1.40
N VAL A 29 -2.66 -7.38 2.23
CA VAL A 29 -2.06 -8.21 3.29
C VAL A 29 -2.01 -9.65 2.80
N ALA A 30 -0.80 -10.17 2.60
CA ALA A 30 -0.59 -11.56 2.23
C ALA A 30 -0.31 -12.40 3.48
N SER A 31 -1.04 -13.50 3.65
CA SER A 31 -0.62 -14.56 4.56
C SER A 31 0.37 -15.46 3.84
N ASN A 32 1.64 -15.42 4.23
CA ASN A 32 2.57 -16.48 3.87
C ASN A 32 2.14 -17.77 4.60
N GLY A 33 1.54 -18.68 3.85
CA GLY A 33 1.03 -19.96 4.33
C GLY A 33 2.13 -20.98 4.65
N ASN A 34 2.92 -20.74 5.70
CA ASN A 34 3.81 -21.74 6.29
C ASN A 34 3.29 -22.29 7.63
N ALA A 35 1.98 -22.44 7.77
CA ALA A 35 1.40 -23.25 8.83
C ALA A 35 0.59 -24.37 8.20
N SER A 36 0.97 -25.60 8.51
CA SER A 36 0.21 -26.83 8.38
C SER A 36 -1.10 -26.76 9.20
N SER A 37 -1.99 -25.83 8.85
CA SER A 37 -3.30 -25.69 9.46
C SER A 37 -4.25 -25.03 8.47
N SER A 38 -5.17 -25.84 7.96
CA SER A 38 -6.11 -25.61 6.87
C SER A 38 -7.21 -24.54 7.12
N SER A 39 -6.94 -23.47 7.88
CA SER A 39 -8.02 -22.56 8.32
C SER A 39 -7.67 -21.08 8.42
N GLN A 40 -6.56 -20.60 7.89
CA GLN A 40 -6.18 -19.19 8.03
C GLN A 40 -6.51 -18.39 6.76
N ALA A 41 -7.80 -18.34 6.41
CA ALA A 41 -8.28 -17.20 5.65
C ALA A 41 -7.95 -15.95 6.47
N VAL A 42 -7.14 -15.04 5.91
CA VAL A 42 -6.90 -13.73 6.51
C VAL A 42 -8.17 -12.93 6.31
N GLY A 43 -9.18 -13.21 7.14
CA GLY A 43 -10.39 -12.41 7.14
C GLY A 43 -10.07 -10.98 7.57
N VAL A 44 -10.83 -10.03 7.02
CA VAL A 44 -10.91 -8.60 7.37
C VAL A 44 -10.68 -8.33 8.87
N THR A 45 -11.16 -9.19 9.77
CA THR A 45 -11.03 -9.04 11.22
C THR A 45 -9.59 -9.03 11.74
N LYS A 46 -8.67 -9.80 11.13
CA LYS A 46 -7.24 -9.77 11.51
C LYS A 46 -6.55 -8.52 10.98
N ILE A 47 -6.89 -8.12 9.75
CA ILE A 47 -6.38 -6.92 9.09
C ILE A 47 -6.82 -5.64 9.83
N ALA A 48 -8.05 -5.62 10.35
CA ALA A 48 -8.56 -4.48 11.08
C ALA A 48 -7.78 -4.16 12.36
N LYS A 49 -7.24 -5.17 13.05
CA LYS A 49 -6.44 -4.95 14.26
C LYS A 49 -5.00 -4.59 13.96
N SER A 50 -4.32 -5.35 13.10
CA SER A 50 -2.89 -5.13 12.84
C SER A 50 -2.61 -4.03 11.82
N VAL A 51 -3.60 -3.57 11.05
CA VAL A 51 -3.38 -2.49 10.06
C VAL A 51 -4.26 -1.28 10.34
N ILE A 52 -5.58 -1.45 10.47
CA ILE A 52 -6.49 -0.29 10.58
C ILE A 52 -6.30 0.46 11.91
N ALA A 53 -6.15 -0.24 13.03
CA ALA A 53 -6.00 0.42 14.33
C ALA A 53 -4.69 1.23 14.44
N PRO A 54 -3.50 0.70 14.08
CA PRO A 54 -2.26 1.49 14.05
C PRO A 54 -2.35 2.71 13.12
N LEU A 55 -2.90 2.55 11.91
CA LEU A 55 -3.07 3.66 10.98
C LEU A 55 -4.01 4.75 11.51
N ALA A 56 -5.11 4.35 12.18
CA ALA A 56 -6.04 5.29 12.80
C ALA A 56 -5.38 6.11 13.93
N GLN A 57 -4.49 5.50 14.71
CA GLN A 57 -3.72 6.19 15.76
C GLN A 57 -2.79 7.26 15.20
N GLN A 58 -2.28 7.07 13.98
CA GLN A 58 -1.45 8.02 13.26
C GLN A 58 -2.25 9.02 12.42
N HIS A 59 -3.58 9.07 12.58
CA HIS A 59 -4.50 9.92 11.82
C HIS A 59 -4.46 9.68 10.30
N VAL A 60 -4.07 8.48 9.87
CA VAL A 60 -4.08 8.10 8.44
C VAL A 60 -5.50 7.72 8.03
N SER A 61 -6.01 8.38 6.98
CA SER A 61 -7.31 8.04 6.40
C SER A 61 -7.19 6.87 5.44
N VAL A 62 -8.15 5.95 5.50
CA VAL A 62 -8.16 4.75 4.65
C VAL A 62 -9.50 4.58 3.92
N PHE A 63 -9.46 4.00 2.72
CA PHE A 63 -10.62 3.36 2.12
C PHE A 63 -10.46 1.85 2.15
N MET A 64 -11.55 1.13 2.42
CA MET A 64 -11.56 -0.33 2.33
C MET A 64 -12.28 -0.75 1.05
N LEU A 65 -11.65 -1.65 0.29
CA LEU A 65 -12.22 -2.25 -0.91
C LEU A 65 -12.08 -3.77 -0.82
N SER A 66 -13.17 -4.44 -0.47
CA SER A 66 -13.26 -5.89 -0.48
C SER A 66 -13.67 -6.40 -1.87
N THR A 67 -12.96 -7.40 -2.36
CA THR A 67 -13.29 -8.13 -3.59
C THR A 67 -13.64 -9.58 -3.27
N TYR A 68 -14.00 -10.38 -4.28
CA TYR A 68 -14.26 -11.81 -4.09
C TYR A 68 -13.08 -12.57 -3.48
N GLN A 69 -11.85 -12.17 -3.81
CA GLN A 69 -10.63 -12.91 -3.46
C GLN A 69 -9.85 -12.29 -2.31
N THR A 70 -9.91 -10.96 -2.15
CA THR A 70 -9.05 -10.24 -1.21
C THR A 70 -9.59 -8.87 -0.83
N ASP A 71 -9.07 -8.33 0.26
CA ASP A 71 -9.37 -7.01 0.80
C ASP A 71 -8.19 -6.06 0.56
N PHE A 72 -8.49 -4.90 -0.02
CA PHE A 72 -7.52 -3.82 -0.20
C PHE A 72 -7.79 -2.70 0.79
N ILE A 73 -6.70 -2.17 1.36
CA ILE A 73 -6.72 -0.95 2.15
C ILE A 73 -6.04 0.11 1.32
N LEU A 74 -6.76 1.16 0.94
CA LEU A 74 -6.21 2.25 0.17
C LEU A 74 -5.79 3.37 1.12
N VAL A 75 -4.54 3.80 1.00
CA VAL A 75 -3.95 4.92 1.74
C VAL A 75 -3.55 6.02 0.77
N LYS A 76 -3.51 7.28 1.22
CA LYS A 76 -3.04 8.36 0.36
C LYS A 76 -1.54 8.25 0.14
N GLU A 77 -1.09 8.52 -1.07
CA GLU A 77 0.34 8.51 -1.41
C GLU A 77 1.16 9.43 -0.49
N LYS A 78 0.64 10.60 -0.15
CA LYS A 78 1.29 11.56 0.77
C LYS A 78 1.51 11.01 2.18
N ASP A 79 0.70 10.04 2.60
CA ASP A 79 0.74 9.46 3.95
C ASP A 79 1.56 8.14 3.96
N LEU A 80 2.12 7.74 2.80
CA LEU A 80 2.83 6.48 2.65
C LEU A 80 4.01 6.33 3.61
N SER A 81 4.80 7.38 3.83
CA SER A 81 5.94 7.31 4.77
C SER A 81 5.47 6.93 6.17
N VAL A 82 4.40 7.55 6.66
CA VAL A 82 3.80 7.24 7.97
C VAL A 82 3.28 5.81 7.99
N VAL A 83 2.62 5.37 6.91
CA VAL A 83 2.11 3.99 6.76
C VAL A 83 3.25 2.97 6.88
N ILE A 84 4.36 3.17 6.17
CA ILE A 84 5.51 2.26 6.20
C ILE A 84 6.09 2.21 7.62
N SER A 85 6.37 3.36 8.25
CA SER A 85 6.91 3.39 9.62
C SER A 85 6.00 2.76 10.66
N THR A 86 4.69 2.89 10.48
CA THR A 86 3.71 2.36 11.43
C THR A 86 3.59 0.84 11.33
N LEU A 87 3.75 0.28 10.13
CA LEU A 87 3.50 -1.13 9.86
C LEU A 87 4.79 -1.96 9.80
N GLU A 88 5.96 -1.35 9.66
CA GLU A 88 7.25 -2.07 9.59
C GLU A 88 7.58 -2.86 10.87
N GLU A 89 6.96 -2.52 12.01
CA GLU A 89 7.12 -3.25 13.28
C GLU A 89 6.45 -4.63 13.27
N GLU A 90 5.36 -4.80 12.52
CA GLU A 90 4.60 -6.06 12.45
C GLU A 90 4.78 -6.77 11.10
N PHE A 91 5.14 -6.03 10.04
CA PHE A 91 5.12 -6.50 8.66
C PHE A 91 6.43 -6.23 7.92
N ASN A 92 6.86 -7.20 7.14
CA ASN A 92 7.71 -6.97 5.99
C ASN A 92 6.86 -6.33 4.88
N ILE A 93 7.31 -5.17 4.39
CA ILE A 93 6.59 -4.43 3.36
C ILE A 93 7.30 -4.56 2.04
N TYR A 94 6.56 -4.96 1.02
CA TYR A 94 7.05 -5.13 -0.34
C TYR A 94 6.30 -4.20 -1.28
N LYS A 95 7.00 -3.70 -2.29
CA LYS A 95 6.48 -2.88 -3.37
C LYS A 95 6.56 -3.69 -4.67
N GLU A 96 5.45 -3.80 -5.37
CA GLU A 96 5.42 -4.45 -6.69
C GLU A 96 5.90 -3.47 -7.77
N VAL A 97 7.02 -3.78 -8.42
CA VAL A 97 7.58 -2.98 -9.52
C VAL A 97 7.77 -3.89 -10.72
N GLY A 98 6.96 -3.69 -11.77
CA GLY A 98 7.04 -4.51 -12.99
C GLY A 98 6.66 -5.98 -12.78
N GLY A 99 5.87 -6.29 -11.74
CA GLY A 99 5.52 -7.66 -11.35
C GLY A 99 6.53 -8.33 -10.41
N GLU A 100 7.61 -7.64 -10.02
CA GLU A 100 8.57 -8.13 -9.03
C GLU A 100 8.33 -7.48 -7.66
N SER A 101 8.39 -8.27 -6.59
CA SER A 101 8.25 -7.78 -5.20
C SER A 101 9.59 -7.31 -4.66
N VAL A 102 9.71 -6.00 -4.42
CA VAL A 102 10.92 -5.36 -3.90
C VAL A 102 10.70 -4.96 -2.44
N PRO A 103 11.57 -5.35 -1.49
CA PRO A 103 11.41 -4.94 -0.08
C PRO A 103 11.55 -3.42 0.08
N MET A 104 10.76 -2.85 0.98
CA MET A 104 10.74 -1.42 1.28
C MET A 104 10.96 -1.19 2.77
N HIS A 105 11.79 -0.20 3.09
CA HIS A 105 11.91 0.34 4.43
C HIS A 105 11.47 1.82 4.45
N CYS A 106 11.23 2.38 5.63
CA CYS A 106 10.87 3.78 5.80
C CYS A 106 11.77 4.77 5.03
N GLN A 107 13.07 4.48 4.93
CA GLN A 107 14.07 5.32 4.25
C GLN A 107 13.94 5.32 2.72
N ASP A 108 13.24 4.35 2.14
CA ASP A 108 13.10 4.16 0.69
C ASP A 108 11.89 4.90 0.10
N VAL A 109 11.07 5.53 0.95
CA VAL A 109 9.90 6.28 0.51
C VAL A 109 10.36 7.58 -0.16
N PRO A 110 10.09 7.79 -1.47
CA PRO A 110 10.42 9.05 -2.10
C PRO A 110 9.61 10.15 -1.45
N ASN A 111 10.30 11.06 -0.75
CA ASN A 111 9.73 12.29 -0.23
C ASN A 111 8.98 12.98 -1.38
N GLY A 112 7.68 13.23 -1.16
CA GLY A 112 6.69 13.55 -2.18
C GLY A 112 7.26 14.35 -3.36
N LEU A 113 7.05 13.84 -4.56
CA LEU A 113 7.39 14.52 -5.80
C LEU A 113 6.71 15.89 -5.81
N GLN A 114 7.49 16.94 -5.49
CA GLN A 114 7.08 18.31 -5.72
C GLN A 114 6.84 18.51 -7.22
N LYS A 115 5.69 19.11 -7.53
CA LYS A 115 5.19 19.45 -8.87
C LYS A 115 6.31 19.94 -9.79
N ASN A 116 6.59 19.19 -10.85
CA ASN A 116 7.14 19.72 -12.10
C ASN A 116 6.33 19.11 -13.23
N GLY A 117 5.72 19.96 -14.08
CA GLY A 117 4.83 19.61 -15.18
C GLY A 117 5.46 18.73 -16.27
N LYS A 118 5.75 17.48 -15.92
CA LYS A 118 5.93 16.36 -16.83
C LYS A 118 5.08 15.24 -16.26
N GLU A 119 4.02 14.91 -16.99
CA GLU A 119 3.12 13.79 -16.78
C GLU A 119 3.92 12.47 -16.87
N GLY A 120 4.73 12.21 -15.84
CA GLY A 120 5.44 10.97 -15.65
C GLY A 120 4.53 10.08 -14.84
N ARG A 121 3.85 9.16 -15.52
CA ARG A 121 3.16 7.96 -15.00
C ARG A 121 3.15 7.93 -13.48
N GLY A 122 2.01 8.27 -12.86
CA GLY A 122 1.71 7.73 -11.54
C GLY A 122 1.67 6.21 -11.73
N HIS A 123 2.80 5.54 -11.52
CA HIS A 123 2.84 4.10 -11.53
C HIS A 123 1.92 3.71 -10.38
N PHE A 124 0.75 3.18 -10.70
CA PHE A 124 -0.11 2.58 -9.70
C PHE A 124 0.66 1.38 -9.16
N VAL A 125 1.21 1.55 -7.97
CA VAL A 125 2.06 0.56 -7.34
C VAL A 125 1.27 -0.10 -6.23
N ARG A 126 1.27 -1.43 -6.26
CA ARG A 126 0.71 -2.24 -5.20
C ARG A 126 1.76 -2.48 -4.12
N TYR A 127 1.33 -2.41 -2.87
CA TYR A 127 2.14 -2.77 -1.72
C TYR A 127 1.60 -4.06 -1.12
N GLU A 128 2.51 -4.92 -0.71
CA GLU A 128 2.21 -6.20 -0.09
C GLU A 128 2.81 -6.24 1.33
N LEU A 129 1.97 -6.57 2.31
CA LEU A 129 2.34 -6.70 3.71
C LEU A 129 2.39 -8.18 4.05
N THR A 130 3.55 -8.65 4.50
CA THR A 130 3.75 -10.03 4.97
C THR A 130 4.13 -9.99 6.45
N TYR A 131 3.48 -10.79 7.30
CA TYR A 131 3.81 -10.83 8.73
C TYR A 131 5.29 -11.21 8.95
N LEU A 132 5.94 -10.54 9.91
CA LEU A 132 7.27 -10.94 10.37
C LEU A 132 7.21 -12.33 11.00
N SER A 133 8.15 -13.20 10.65
CA SER A 133 8.30 -14.48 11.34
C SER A 133 8.95 -14.25 12.71
N GLY A 134 8.75 -15.17 13.67
CA GLY A 134 9.39 -15.06 15.00
C GLY A 134 10.93 -14.98 14.96
N ILE A 135 11.56 -15.44 13.86
CA ILE A 135 13.00 -15.35 13.64
C ILE A 135 13.40 -13.93 13.19
N ASP A 136 12.56 -13.28 12.38
CA ASP A 136 12.80 -11.89 11.93
C ASP A 136 12.66 -10.90 13.10
N GLN A 137 11.73 -11.15 14.02
CA GLN A 137 11.51 -10.32 15.20
C GLN A 137 12.71 -10.32 16.17
N ALA A 138 13.36 -11.47 16.35
CA ALA A 138 14.58 -11.58 17.16
C ALA A 138 15.79 -10.86 16.53
N ARG A 139 15.84 -10.81 15.19
CA ARG A 139 16.90 -10.09 14.47
C ARG A 139 16.74 -8.58 14.56
N LEU A 140 15.50 -8.09 14.65
CA LEU A 140 15.17 -6.68 14.88
C LEU A 140 15.38 -6.25 16.34
N SER A 141 15.21 -7.16 17.32
CA SER A 141 15.42 -6.85 18.73
C SER A 141 16.90 -6.79 19.16
N GLY A 142 17.84 -7.21 18.30
CA GLY A 142 19.27 -7.16 18.59
C GLY A 142 19.72 -8.11 19.71
N GLU A 143 18.88 -9.08 20.10
CA GLU A 143 19.28 -10.15 21.01
C GLU A 143 20.06 -11.21 20.21
N SER A 144 21.40 -11.12 20.29
CA SER A 144 22.33 -12.16 19.84
C SER A 144 22.78 -13.03 20.99
#